data_AF-A0A7V5LHP0-F1
#
_entry.id   AF-A0A7V5LHP0-F1
#
_cell.length_a   1.000
_cell.length_b   1.000
_cell.length_c   1.000
_cell.angle_alpha   90.00
_cell.angle_beta   90.00
_cell.angle_gamma   90.00
#
_symmetry.space_group_name_H-M   'P 1'
#
loop_
_entity.id
_entity.type
_entity.pdbx_description
1 polymer ?
#
loop_
_entity_poly.entity_id
_entity_poly.type
_entity_poly.pdbx_seq_one_letter_code
_entity_poly.pdbx_strand_id
1 'polypeptide(L)'
;MDWFERLIDAFIWISLLMSVVQVYLQTNKIWKRKHERVVAESQSIAGLSLLILNCLIWLISYIMKNDIESIIDTSLIIAQAMVFLLVGTGLWVRGQRKMGFWRLVKQALRIEKKEANYLLKRFFKPQNAEIIIDILHNLAMIDEEFDEREKKLIEFFAMEWNIPYSAETKNKERKQRVVQNKFVDLRNKLLDYLSRDPPVEQVAQLKDLINEMILADEKITSEEKLVSGELLGI
;
A
#
# COMPACT_ATOMS: atom_id res chain seq x y z
N MET A 1 -19.30 7.76 -46.45
CA MET A 1 -19.32 7.62 -44.98
C MET A 1 -20.27 6.51 -44.66
N ASP A 2 -19.71 5.36 -44.38
CA ASP A 2 -20.46 4.15 -44.10
C ASP A 2 -21.21 4.31 -42.78
N TRP A 3 -22.41 3.72 -42.68
CA TRP A 3 -23.28 3.84 -41.50
C TRP A 3 -22.55 3.49 -40.18
N PHE A 4 -21.54 2.63 -40.28
CA PHE A 4 -20.66 2.20 -39.20
C PHE A 4 -19.77 3.33 -38.66
N GLU A 5 -19.19 4.17 -39.53
CA GLU A 5 -18.37 5.31 -39.12
C GLU A 5 -19.20 6.32 -38.32
N ARG A 6 -20.40 6.64 -38.82
CA ARG A 6 -21.33 7.55 -38.12
C ARG A 6 -21.77 7.02 -36.76
N LEU A 7 -21.91 5.71 -36.64
CA LEU A 7 -22.26 5.05 -35.38
C LEU A 7 -21.09 5.14 -34.39
N ILE A 8 -19.86 4.91 -34.84
CA ILE A 8 -18.65 5.09 -34.02
C ILE A 8 -18.52 6.55 -33.57
N ASP A 9 -18.69 7.52 -34.47
CA ASP A 9 -18.62 8.94 -34.14
C ASP A 9 -19.63 9.31 -33.05
N ALA A 10 -20.87 8.81 -33.14
CA ALA A 10 -21.88 9.02 -32.12
C ALA A 10 -21.47 8.42 -30.76
N PHE A 11 -20.85 7.23 -30.74
CA PHE A 11 -20.33 6.63 -29.52
C PHE A 11 -19.19 7.45 -28.90
N ILE A 12 -18.30 8.02 -29.71
CA ILE A 12 -17.21 8.87 -29.21
C ILE A 12 -17.77 10.11 -28.52
N TRP A 13 -18.76 10.78 -29.11
CA TRP A 13 -19.42 11.94 -28.49
C TRP A 13 -20.17 11.60 -27.20
N ILE A 14 -20.83 10.43 -27.15
CA ILE A 14 -21.47 9.94 -25.91
C ILE A 14 -20.41 9.65 -24.85
N SER A 15 -19.28 9.04 -25.24
CA SER A 15 -18.16 8.78 -24.34
C SER A 15 -17.60 10.07 -23.76
N LEU A 16 -17.42 11.11 -24.59
CA LEU A 16 -16.98 12.44 -24.13
C LEU A 16 -17.95 13.06 -23.11
N LEU A 17 -19.26 12.96 -23.36
CA LEU A 17 -20.26 13.43 -22.40
C LEU A 17 -20.13 12.68 -21.06
N MET A 18 -19.94 11.37 -21.12
CA MET A 18 -19.72 10.54 -19.94
C MET A 18 -18.43 10.94 -19.19
N SER A 19 -17.35 11.24 -19.91
CA SER A 19 -16.10 11.74 -19.33
C SER A 19 -16.33 13.05 -18.57
N VAL A 20 -17.06 14.02 -19.14
CA VAL A 20 -17.40 15.28 -18.48
C VAL A 20 -18.17 15.04 -17.17
N VAL A 21 -19.20 14.17 -17.22
CA VAL A 21 -20.00 13.83 -16.04
C VAL A 21 -19.14 13.13 -14.99
N GLN A 22 -18.30 12.19 -15.39
CA GLN A 22 -17.39 11.47 -14.50
C GLN A 22 -16.43 12.44 -13.80
N VAL A 23 -15.76 13.30 -14.56
CA VAL A 23 -14.83 14.32 -14.05
C VAL A 23 -15.54 15.21 -13.05
N TYR A 24 -16.75 15.68 -13.36
CA TYR A 24 -17.55 16.50 -12.46
C TYR A 24 -17.86 15.76 -11.15
N LEU A 25 -18.38 14.53 -11.22
CA LEU A 25 -18.77 13.77 -10.02
C LEU A 25 -17.58 13.46 -9.12
N GLN A 26 -16.46 13.01 -9.70
CA GLN A 26 -15.24 12.71 -8.96
C GLN A 26 -14.65 13.98 -8.34
N THR A 27 -14.56 15.06 -9.12
CA THR A 27 -14.04 16.35 -8.65
C THR A 27 -14.89 16.93 -7.53
N ASN A 28 -16.22 16.94 -7.69
CA ASN A 28 -17.15 17.48 -6.71
C ASN A 28 -17.06 16.72 -5.36
N LYS A 29 -16.93 15.40 -5.40
CA LYS A 29 -16.79 14.57 -4.19
C LYS A 29 -15.56 14.96 -3.37
N ILE A 30 -14.41 15.10 -4.03
CA ILE A 30 -13.15 15.52 -3.38
C ILE A 30 -13.22 16.99 -2.96
N TRP A 31 -13.76 17.87 -3.81
CA TRP A 31 -13.83 19.30 -3.56
C TRP A 31 -14.65 19.67 -2.32
N LYS A 32 -15.77 18.97 -2.07
CA LYS A 32 -16.58 19.16 -0.87
C LYS A 32 -15.80 18.81 0.41
N ARG A 33 -14.90 17.84 0.33
CA ARG A 33 -14.13 17.29 1.47
C ARG A 33 -12.67 17.75 1.52
N LYS A 34 -12.26 18.71 0.68
CA LYS A 34 -10.88 19.24 0.59
C LYS A 34 -10.30 19.81 1.89
N HIS A 35 -11.14 20.02 2.90
CA HIS A 35 -10.72 20.53 4.21
C HIS A 35 -10.31 19.41 5.17
N GLU A 36 -10.65 18.15 4.88
CA GLU A 36 -10.30 16.98 5.65
C GLU A 36 -8.85 16.56 5.32
N ARG A 37 -8.02 16.41 6.37
CA ARG A 37 -6.62 16.03 6.20
C ARG A 37 -6.45 14.67 5.53
N VAL A 38 -7.28 13.70 5.91
CA VAL A 38 -7.28 12.34 5.35
C VAL A 38 -7.52 12.35 3.83
N VAL A 39 -8.35 13.26 3.32
CA VAL A 39 -8.65 13.37 1.88
C VAL A 39 -7.48 13.98 1.11
N ALA A 40 -6.75 14.92 1.72
CA ALA A 40 -5.54 15.48 1.12
C ALA A 40 -4.41 14.45 1.10
N GLU A 41 -4.16 13.78 2.22
CA GLU A 41 -3.09 12.78 2.35
C GLU A 41 -3.35 11.52 1.50
N SER A 42 -4.60 11.22 1.15
CA SER A 42 -4.92 10.09 0.25
C SER A 42 -4.60 10.35 -1.23
N GLN A 43 -4.23 11.58 -1.62
CA GLN A 43 -3.88 11.90 -3.00
C GLN A 43 -2.37 11.77 -3.20
N SER A 44 -1.96 10.92 -4.13
CA SER A 44 -0.55 10.79 -4.54
C SER A 44 -0.12 12.01 -5.36
N ILE A 45 0.67 12.91 -4.78
CA ILE A 45 1.16 14.11 -5.48
C ILE A 45 2.14 13.70 -6.57
N ALA A 46 3.03 12.75 -6.29
CA ALA A 46 3.98 12.26 -7.29
C ALA A 46 3.25 11.58 -8.46
N GLY A 47 2.27 10.71 -8.16
CA GLY A 47 1.46 10.03 -9.15
C GLY A 47 0.66 11.00 -10.03
N LEU A 48 -0.01 11.99 -9.42
CA LEU A 48 -0.75 13.02 -10.17
C LEU A 48 0.18 13.90 -11.02
N SER A 49 1.39 14.21 -10.54
CA SER A 49 2.38 14.97 -11.32
C SER A 49 2.86 14.19 -12.54
N LEU A 50 3.12 12.89 -12.39
CA LEU A 50 3.47 11.99 -13.50
C LEU A 50 2.32 11.85 -14.51
N LEU A 51 1.08 11.75 -14.01
CA LEU A 51 -0.11 11.72 -14.86
C LEU A 51 -0.20 12.98 -15.72
N ILE A 52 -0.07 14.17 -15.11
CA ILE A 52 -0.12 15.44 -15.84
C ILE A 52 1.00 15.49 -16.88
N LEU A 53 2.22 15.11 -16.53
CA LEU A 53 3.35 15.09 -17.47
C LEU A 53 3.07 14.16 -18.66
N ASN A 54 2.57 12.95 -18.41
CA ASN A 54 2.18 12.00 -19.45
C ASN A 54 1.08 12.58 -20.35
N CYS A 55 0.02 13.15 -19.76
CA CYS A 55 -1.07 13.76 -20.50
C CYS A 55 -0.60 14.95 -21.36
N LEU A 56 0.37 15.74 -20.90
CA LEU A 56 0.93 16.84 -21.71
C LEU A 56 1.67 16.31 -22.96
N ILE A 57 2.40 15.20 -22.84
CA ILE A 57 3.06 14.55 -23.99
C ILE A 57 2.01 14.06 -25.00
N TRP A 58 0.96 13.40 -24.52
CA TRP A 58 -0.15 12.93 -25.36
C TRP A 58 -0.91 14.08 -26.01
N LEU A 59 -1.19 15.16 -25.27
CA LEU A 59 -1.91 16.32 -25.77
C LEU A 59 -1.18 16.95 -26.96
N ILE A 60 0.15 17.07 -26.91
CA ILE A 60 0.96 17.55 -28.05
C ILE A 60 0.78 16.62 -29.27
N SER A 61 0.82 15.30 -29.06
CA SER A 61 0.60 14.32 -30.12
C SER A 61 -0.79 14.44 -30.75
N TYR A 62 -1.83 14.62 -29.95
CA TYR A 62 -3.21 14.76 -30.44
C TYR A 62 -3.42 16.07 -31.20
N ILE A 63 -2.83 17.18 -30.73
CA ILE A 63 -2.83 18.46 -31.45
C ILE A 63 -2.17 18.29 -32.84
N MET A 64 -1.03 17.61 -32.92
CA MET A 64 -0.36 17.36 -34.20
C MET A 64 -1.20 16.51 -35.16
N LYS A 65 -2.02 15.59 -34.63
CA LYS A 65 -2.91 14.73 -35.40
C LYS A 65 -4.28 15.35 -35.67
N ASN A 66 -4.54 16.55 -35.13
CA ASN A 66 -5.84 17.23 -35.18
C ASN A 66 -7.01 16.35 -34.68
N ASP A 67 -6.74 15.52 -33.66
CA ASP A 67 -7.71 14.65 -33.00
C ASP A 67 -8.41 15.45 -31.88
N ILE A 68 -9.54 16.06 -32.21
CA ILE A 68 -10.25 17.02 -31.35
C ILE A 68 -10.84 16.31 -30.14
N GLU A 69 -11.37 15.11 -30.33
CA GLU A 69 -12.02 14.31 -29.31
C GLU A 69 -11.03 13.94 -28.21
N SER A 70 -9.85 13.42 -28.57
CA SER A 70 -8.80 13.09 -27.62
C SER A 70 -8.22 14.33 -26.93
N ILE A 71 -8.14 15.47 -27.62
CA ILE A 71 -7.72 16.75 -27.02
C ILE A 71 -8.67 17.16 -25.89
N ILE A 72 -9.99 17.10 -26.13
CA ILE A 72 -10.99 17.47 -25.14
C ILE A 72 -10.90 16.54 -23.93
N ASP A 73 -10.91 15.22 -24.15
CA ASP A 73 -10.87 14.24 -23.07
C ASP A 73 -9.59 14.37 -22.23
N THR A 74 -8.43 14.45 -22.88
CA THR A 74 -7.14 14.62 -22.20
C THR A 74 -7.08 15.93 -21.41
N SER A 75 -7.67 17.00 -21.95
CA SER A 75 -7.72 18.30 -21.25
C SER A 75 -8.58 18.24 -19.99
N LEU A 76 -9.69 17.51 -20.02
CA LEU A 76 -10.53 17.27 -18.84
C LEU A 76 -9.76 16.47 -17.77
N ILE A 77 -9.01 15.45 -18.17
CA ILE A 77 -8.16 14.66 -17.26
C ILE A 77 -7.08 15.54 -16.62
N ILE A 78 -6.40 16.38 -17.40
CA ILE A 78 -5.40 17.33 -16.86
C ILE A 78 -6.05 18.29 -15.86
N ALA A 79 -7.20 18.86 -16.19
CA ALA A 79 -7.91 19.77 -15.30
C ALA A 79 -8.31 19.09 -13.99
N GLN A 80 -8.82 17.85 -14.05
CA GLN A 80 -9.13 17.05 -12.87
C GLN A 80 -7.89 16.76 -12.03
N ALA A 81 -6.81 16.27 -12.66
CA ALA A 81 -5.57 15.94 -11.99
C ALA A 81 -4.96 17.15 -11.29
N MET A 82 -5.06 18.34 -11.90
CA MET A 82 -4.64 19.60 -11.28
C MET A 82 -5.45 19.93 -10.03
N VAL A 83 -6.78 19.77 -10.05
CA VAL A 83 -7.60 19.97 -8.86
C VAL A 83 -7.20 19.01 -7.75
N PHE A 84 -7.01 17.72 -8.08
CA PHE A 84 -6.61 16.71 -7.09
C PHE A 84 -5.21 16.95 -6.55
N LEU A 85 -4.28 17.37 -7.40
CA LEU A 85 -2.91 17.68 -6.99
C LEU A 85 -2.92 18.84 -5.99
N LEU A 86 -3.67 19.91 -6.29
CA LEU A 86 -3.81 21.03 -5.38
C LEU A 86 -4.44 20.60 -4.05
N VAL A 87 -5.49 19.77 -4.08
CA VAL A 87 -6.10 19.24 -2.84
C VAL A 87 -5.10 18.39 -2.06
N GLY A 88 -4.32 17.56 -2.75
CA GLY A 88 -3.29 16.70 -2.18
C GLY A 88 -2.20 17.44 -1.43
N THR A 89 -1.89 18.68 -1.82
CA THR A 89 -0.94 19.53 -1.07
C THR A 89 -1.42 19.87 0.34
N GLY A 90 -2.73 19.75 0.63
CA GLY A 90 -3.30 20.16 1.92
C GLY A 90 -3.56 21.67 2.05
N LEU A 91 -3.50 22.43 0.94
CA LEU A 91 -3.70 23.88 0.91
C LEU A 91 -4.98 24.36 1.63
N TRP A 92 -6.05 23.55 1.60
CA TRP A 92 -7.34 23.90 2.19
C TRP A 92 -7.59 23.26 3.57
N VAL A 93 -6.67 22.47 4.10
CA VAL A 93 -6.81 21.76 5.38
C VAL A 93 -6.78 22.75 6.55
N ARG A 94 -7.69 22.57 7.52
CA ARG A 94 -7.79 23.42 8.72
C ARG A 94 -6.54 23.19 9.60
N GLY A 95 -5.88 24.28 10.03
CA GLY A 95 -4.65 24.23 10.84
C GLY A 95 -3.34 24.40 10.04
N GLN A 96 -3.34 24.14 8.74
CA GLN A 96 -2.14 24.30 7.87
C GLN A 96 -2.17 25.56 6.99
N ARG A 97 -3.25 26.36 7.04
CA ARG A 97 -3.45 27.57 6.21
C ARG A 97 -2.37 28.66 6.34
N LYS A 98 -1.54 28.63 7.40
CA LYS A 98 -0.44 29.59 7.61
C LYS A 98 0.87 29.17 6.95
N MET A 99 0.93 27.96 6.37
CA MET A 99 2.14 27.46 5.70
C MET A 99 2.11 27.85 4.22
N GLY A 100 3.25 28.30 3.68
CA GLY A 100 3.36 28.64 2.25
C GLY A 100 3.22 27.41 1.35
N PHE A 101 2.68 27.60 0.14
CA PHE A 101 2.40 26.55 -0.85
C PHE A 101 3.58 25.58 -1.07
N TRP A 102 4.79 26.10 -1.28
CA TRP A 102 5.98 25.27 -1.48
C TRP A 102 6.36 24.43 -0.26
N ARG A 103 6.06 24.89 0.97
CA ARG A 103 6.29 24.07 2.17
C ARG A 103 5.30 22.91 2.25
N LEU A 104 4.05 23.15 1.87
CA LEU A 104 3.00 22.13 1.82
C LEU A 104 3.32 21.05 0.77
N VAL A 105 3.73 21.46 -0.43
CA VAL A 105 4.20 20.52 -1.47
C VAL A 105 5.38 19.68 -0.98
N LYS A 106 6.42 20.31 -0.40
CA LYS A 106 7.57 19.58 0.16
C LYS A 106 7.18 18.62 1.28
N GLN A 107 6.24 19.02 2.14
CA GLN A 107 5.75 18.19 3.23
C GLN A 107 5.02 16.95 2.71
N ALA A 108 4.09 17.15 1.79
CA ALA A 108 3.31 16.05 1.23
C ALA A 108 4.18 15.08 0.42
N LEU A 109 5.13 15.58 -0.39
CA LEU A 109 6.13 14.73 -1.06
C LEU A 109 7.02 13.96 -0.06
N ARG A 110 7.33 14.54 1.10
CA ARG A 110 8.12 13.84 2.14
C ARG A 110 7.31 12.72 2.80
N ILE A 111 6.00 12.89 2.96
CA ILE A 111 5.10 11.85 3.49
C ILE A 111 5.01 10.71 2.48
N GLU A 112 4.72 11.03 1.22
CA GLU A 112 4.61 10.06 0.14
C GLU A 112 5.92 9.28 -0.07
N LYS A 113 7.07 9.96 0.01
CA LYS A 113 8.38 9.29 -0.01
C LYS A 113 8.56 8.30 1.14
N LYS A 114 8.06 8.61 2.34
CA LYS A 114 8.14 7.68 3.48
C LYS A 114 7.26 6.46 3.25
N GLU A 115 6.04 6.64 2.74
CA GLU A 115 5.13 5.55 2.40
C GLU A 115 5.69 4.68 1.28
N ALA A 116 6.20 5.28 0.20
CA ALA A 116 6.84 4.55 -0.89
C ALA A 116 8.07 3.78 -0.40
N ASN A 117 8.91 4.38 0.46
CA ASN A 117 10.07 3.71 1.04
C ASN A 117 9.66 2.60 2.02
N TYR A 118 8.57 2.77 2.76
CA TYR A 118 7.99 1.73 3.62
C TYR A 118 7.53 0.53 2.79
N LEU A 119 6.81 0.76 1.69
CA LEU A 119 6.38 -0.28 0.76
C LEU A 119 7.58 -0.97 0.10
N LEU A 120 8.54 -0.21 -0.45
CA LEU A 120 9.76 -0.76 -1.05
C LEU A 120 10.58 -1.59 -0.07
N LYS A 121 10.62 -1.21 1.21
CA LYS A 121 11.28 -1.98 2.26
C LYS A 121 10.57 -3.29 2.59
N ARG A 122 9.23 -3.34 2.54
CA ARG A 122 8.46 -4.61 2.64
C ARG A 122 8.82 -5.59 1.52
N PHE A 123 9.21 -5.09 0.35
CA PHE A 123 9.65 -5.92 -0.79
C PHE A 123 11.13 -6.34 -0.75
N PHE A 124 11.95 -5.79 0.16
CA PHE A 124 13.34 -6.23 0.31
C PHE A 124 13.43 -7.42 1.26
N LYS A 125 14.12 -8.49 0.84
CA LYS A 125 14.44 -9.63 1.70
C LYS A 125 15.24 -9.14 2.93
N PRO A 126 14.72 -9.24 4.17
CA PRO A 126 15.46 -8.84 5.36
C PRO A 126 16.65 -9.76 5.62
N GLN A 127 17.61 -9.30 6.43
CA GLN A 127 18.68 -10.19 6.89
C GLN A 127 18.06 -11.25 7.79
N ASN A 128 18.50 -12.51 7.64
CA ASN A 128 17.91 -13.65 8.34
C ASN A 128 16.40 -13.82 8.08
N ALA A 129 15.91 -13.51 6.88
CA ALA A 129 14.49 -13.63 6.52
C ALA A 129 13.89 -15.02 6.79
N GLU A 130 14.69 -16.09 6.73
CA GLU A 130 14.27 -17.45 7.10
C GLU A 130 13.85 -17.54 8.57
N ILE A 131 14.54 -16.83 9.47
CA ILE A 131 14.23 -16.78 10.90
C ILE A 131 12.96 -15.98 11.13
N ILE A 132 12.74 -14.91 10.37
CA ILE A 132 11.50 -14.13 10.40
C ILE A 132 10.32 -15.03 10.01
N ILE A 133 10.43 -15.78 8.91
CA ILE A 133 9.38 -16.74 8.50
C ILE A 133 9.16 -17.81 9.59
N ASP A 134 10.22 -18.29 10.25
CA ASP A 134 10.09 -19.24 11.35
C ASP A 134 9.44 -18.66 12.61
N ILE A 135 9.66 -17.37 12.89
CA ILE A 135 9.01 -16.64 13.99
C ILE A 135 7.52 -16.48 13.67
N LEU A 136 7.19 -16.02 12.46
CA LEU A 136 5.80 -15.83 12.01
C LEU A 136 5.03 -17.16 12.00
N HIS A 137 5.62 -18.23 11.48
CA HIS A 137 5.02 -19.57 11.50
C HIS A 137 4.80 -20.08 12.93
N ASN A 138 5.75 -19.89 13.83
CA ASN A 138 5.59 -20.31 15.22
C ASN A 138 4.55 -19.48 15.98
N LEU A 139 4.39 -18.20 15.62
CA LEU A 139 3.39 -17.30 16.19
C LEU A 139 1.99 -17.76 15.79
N ALA A 140 1.73 -17.97 14.50
CA ALA A 140 0.44 -18.52 14.02
C ALA A 140 0.13 -19.88 14.68
N MET A 141 1.14 -20.74 14.82
CA MET A 141 0.95 -22.08 15.38
C MET A 141 0.87 -22.13 16.92
N ILE A 142 0.78 -21.00 17.62
CA ILE A 142 0.88 -20.96 19.09
C ILE A 142 -0.28 -21.69 19.77
N ASP A 143 -1.49 -21.53 19.25
CA ASP A 143 -2.77 -22.10 19.71
C ASP A 143 -3.08 -23.48 19.09
N GLU A 144 -2.20 -23.98 18.21
CA GLU A 144 -2.35 -25.20 17.41
C GLU A 144 -3.35 -25.14 16.25
N GLU A 145 -3.96 -23.99 15.99
CA GLU A 145 -4.79 -23.73 14.81
C GLU A 145 -3.96 -22.93 13.80
N PHE A 146 -3.81 -23.41 12.57
CA PHE A 146 -3.18 -22.61 11.52
C PHE A 146 -4.26 -22.10 10.58
N ASP A 147 -4.64 -20.82 10.70
CA ASP A 147 -5.68 -20.28 9.83
C ASP A 147 -5.18 -20.17 8.38
N GLU A 148 -6.09 -20.38 7.42
CA GLU A 148 -5.75 -20.31 6.01
C GLU A 148 -5.35 -18.89 5.56
N ARG A 149 -5.75 -17.83 6.29
CA ARG A 149 -5.31 -16.45 6.00
C ARG A 149 -3.88 -16.22 6.46
N GLU A 150 -3.52 -16.66 7.66
CA GLU A 150 -2.15 -16.56 8.18
C GLU A 150 -1.18 -17.35 7.30
N LYS A 151 -1.59 -18.56 6.91
CA LYS A 151 -0.83 -19.39 5.99
C LYS A 151 -0.57 -18.69 4.67
N LYS A 152 -1.61 -18.13 4.03
CA LYS A 152 -1.47 -17.36 2.78
C LYS A 152 -0.57 -16.14 2.95
N LEU A 153 -0.66 -15.46 4.10
CA LEU A 153 0.16 -14.29 4.40
C LEU A 153 1.64 -14.67 4.54
N ILE A 154 1.95 -15.74 5.26
CA ILE A 154 3.33 -16.23 5.42
C ILE A 154 3.88 -16.79 4.08
N GLU A 155 3.05 -17.52 3.32
CA GLU A 155 3.41 -18.01 1.97
C GLU A 155 3.72 -16.85 1.02
N PHE A 156 2.95 -15.77 1.08
CA PHE A 156 3.21 -14.55 0.31
C PHE A 156 4.58 -13.95 0.65
N PHE A 157 4.88 -13.73 1.92
CA PHE A 157 6.20 -13.20 2.32
C PHE A 157 7.35 -14.15 1.95
N ALA A 158 7.16 -15.45 2.12
CA ALA A 158 8.17 -16.43 1.74
C ALA A 158 8.42 -16.44 0.23
N MET A 159 7.37 -16.34 -0.59
CA MET A 159 7.47 -16.23 -2.04
C MET A 159 8.20 -14.95 -2.47
N GLU A 160 7.80 -13.79 -1.93
CA GLU A 160 8.42 -12.49 -2.22
C GLU A 160 9.91 -12.47 -1.84
N TRP A 161 10.29 -13.14 -0.75
CA TRP A 161 11.68 -13.22 -0.30
C TRP A 161 12.47 -14.40 -0.90
N ASN A 162 11.86 -15.14 -1.84
CA ASN A 162 12.42 -16.34 -2.46
C ASN A 162 12.96 -17.33 -1.41
N ILE A 163 12.13 -17.62 -0.41
CA ILE A 163 12.40 -18.59 0.66
C ILE A 163 11.54 -19.82 0.40
N PRO A 164 12.14 -21.02 0.32
CA PRO A 164 11.36 -22.25 0.20
C PRO A 164 10.58 -22.48 1.51
N TYR A 165 9.28 -22.22 1.47
CA TYR A 165 8.39 -22.40 2.61
C TYR A 165 7.25 -23.37 2.25
N SER A 166 6.98 -24.29 3.17
CA SER A 166 5.79 -25.14 3.14
C SER A 166 5.30 -25.31 4.57
N ALA A 167 4.03 -24.93 4.79
CA ALA A 167 3.36 -25.09 6.07
C ALA A 167 3.45 -26.54 6.59
N GLU A 168 3.30 -27.53 5.70
CA GLU A 168 3.35 -28.94 6.07
C GLU A 168 4.74 -29.38 6.53
N THR A 169 5.79 -28.93 5.83
CA THR A 169 7.18 -29.25 6.18
C THR A 169 7.54 -28.62 7.51
N LYS A 170 7.22 -27.34 7.71
CA LYS A 170 7.47 -26.61 8.96
C LYS A 170 6.69 -27.19 10.14
N ASN A 171 5.44 -27.62 9.92
CA ASN A 171 4.65 -28.31 10.93
C ASN A 171 5.25 -29.67 11.33
N LYS A 172 5.80 -30.43 10.36
CA LYS A 172 6.49 -31.70 10.65
C LYS A 172 7.77 -31.46 11.44
N GLU A 173 8.59 -30.49 11.04
CA GLU A 173 9.81 -30.10 11.76
C GLU A 173 9.50 -29.66 13.20
N ARG A 174 8.41 -28.89 13.38
CA ARG A 174 7.96 -28.43 14.70
C ARG A 174 7.50 -29.59 15.58
N LYS A 175 6.70 -30.52 15.06
CA LYS A 175 6.21 -31.71 15.81
C LYS A 175 7.32 -32.69 16.19
N GLN A 176 8.41 -32.74 15.43
CA GLN A 176 9.58 -33.57 15.72
C GLN A 176 10.48 -32.98 16.82
N ARG A 177 10.43 -31.66 17.05
CA ARG A 177 11.14 -31.03 18.16
C ARG A 177 10.34 -31.27 19.44
N VAL A 178 10.91 -31.99 20.39
CA VAL A 178 10.36 -32.17 21.75
C VAL A 178 10.52 -30.85 22.51
N VAL A 179 9.67 -29.87 22.22
CA VAL A 179 9.67 -28.57 22.89
C VAL A 179 8.66 -28.61 24.02
N GLN A 180 9.13 -28.51 25.27
CA GLN A 180 8.26 -28.53 26.45
C GLN A 180 7.38 -27.26 26.57
N ASN A 181 7.78 -26.14 25.98
CA ASN A 181 7.01 -24.90 25.99
C ASN A 181 7.20 -24.09 24.68
N LYS A 182 6.13 -24.01 23.87
CA LYS A 182 6.10 -23.32 22.57
C LYS A 182 6.42 -21.83 22.67
N PHE A 183 5.97 -21.20 23.75
CA PHE A 183 6.24 -19.78 24.00
C PHE A 183 7.73 -19.52 24.21
N VAL A 184 8.39 -20.39 24.97
CA VAL A 184 9.83 -20.29 25.22
C VAL A 184 10.61 -20.46 23.92
N ASP A 185 10.19 -21.36 23.03
CA ASP A 185 10.81 -21.53 21.70
C ASP A 185 10.64 -20.29 20.82
N LEU A 186 9.43 -19.72 20.75
CA LEU A 186 9.17 -18.48 20.00
C LEU A 186 10.01 -17.31 20.53
N ARG A 187 10.05 -17.12 21.86
CA ARG A 187 10.89 -16.10 22.49
C ARG A 187 12.37 -16.32 22.20
N ASN A 188 12.85 -17.56 22.28
CA ASN A 188 14.25 -17.87 21.99
C ASN A 188 14.60 -17.61 20.52
N LYS A 189 13.70 -17.88 19.57
CA LYS A 189 13.90 -17.52 18.15
C LYS A 189 13.93 -16.01 17.93
N LEU A 190 13.09 -15.24 18.63
CA LEU A 190 13.13 -13.78 18.59
C LEU A 190 14.46 -13.27 19.17
N LEU A 191 14.90 -13.81 20.31
CA LEU A 191 16.18 -13.45 20.91
C LEU A 191 17.36 -13.85 20.03
N ASP A 192 17.32 -15.02 19.37
CA ASP A 192 18.33 -15.43 18.38
C ASP A 192 18.38 -14.42 17.22
N TYR A 193 17.22 -14.04 16.67
CA TYR A 193 17.14 -13.02 15.63
C TYR A 193 17.74 -11.68 16.07
N LEU A 194 17.37 -11.19 17.27
CA LEU A 194 17.88 -9.94 17.81
C LEU A 194 19.38 -10.00 18.15
N SER A 195 19.88 -11.16 18.59
CA SER A 195 21.30 -11.37 18.89
C SER A 195 22.22 -11.28 17.66
N ARG A 196 21.64 -11.41 16.45
CA ARG A 196 22.35 -11.28 15.18
C ARG A 196 22.50 -9.83 14.72
N ASP A 197 22.18 -8.88 15.59
CA ASP A 197 22.26 -7.43 15.36
C ASP A 197 21.57 -6.97 14.06
N PRO A 198 20.29 -7.32 13.85
CA PRO A 198 19.55 -6.88 12.68
C PRO A 198 19.39 -5.36 12.70
N PRO A 199 19.41 -4.68 11.55
CA PRO A 199 19.16 -3.24 11.48
C PRO A 199 17.85 -2.86 12.19
N VAL A 200 17.84 -1.74 12.92
CA VAL A 200 16.66 -1.24 13.68
C VAL A 200 15.39 -1.20 12.82
N GLU A 201 15.55 -0.89 11.53
CA GLU A 201 14.43 -0.86 10.59
C GLU A 201 13.81 -2.24 10.33
N GLN A 202 14.60 -3.31 10.35
CA GLN A 202 14.11 -4.69 10.18
C GLN A 202 13.41 -5.19 11.45
N VAL A 203 13.88 -4.78 12.63
CA VAL A 203 13.19 -5.04 13.89
C VAL A 203 11.81 -4.37 13.89
N ALA A 204 11.73 -3.12 13.43
CA ALA A 204 10.46 -2.42 13.27
C ALA A 204 9.54 -3.11 12.25
N GLN A 205 10.08 -3.62 11.14
CA GLN A 205 9.30 -4.39 10.16
C GLN A 205 8.78 -5.70 10.73
N LEU A 206 9.59 -6.46 11.48
CA LEU A 206 9.15 -7.68 12.14
C LEU A 206 8.01 -7.39 13.12
N LYS A 207 8.11 -6.31 13.89
CA LYS A 207 7.06 -5.82 14.78
C LYS A 207 5.76 -5.49 14.01
N ASP A 208 5.86 -4.81 12.88
CA ASP A 208 4.71 -4.53 12.01
C ASP A 208 4.10 -5.83 11.45
N LEU A 209 4.92 -6.78 11.01
CA LEU A 209 4.46 -8.06 10.46
C LEU A 209 3.73 -8.91 11.52
N ILE A 210 4.24 -8.95 12.75
CA ILE A 210 3.58 -9.59 13.89
C ILE A 210 2.22 -8.93 14.15
N ASN A 211 2.15 -7.60 14.14
CA ASN A 211 0.88 -6.88 14.32
C ASN A 211 -0.11 -7.17 13.19
N GLU A 212 0.35 -7.18 11.94
CA GLU A 212 -0.49 -7.48 10.77
C GLU A 212 -1.04 -8.91 10.82
N MET A 213 -0.25 -9.88 11.27
CA MET A 213 -0.74 -11.24 11.48
C MET A 213 -1.88 -11.30 12.50
N ILE A 214 -1.71 -10.64 13.64
CA ILE A 214 -2.73 -10.59 14.70
C ILE A 214 -4.00 -9.88 14.21
N LEU A 215 -3.87 -8.84 13.38
CA LEU A 215 -5.01 -8.11 12.83
C LEU A 215 -5.67 -8.80 11.64
N ALA A 216 -4.94 -9.65 10.92
CA ALA A 216 -5.44 -10.40 9.78
C ALA A 216 -6.41 -11.51 10.20
N ASP A 217 -6.32 -11.98 11.44
CA ASP A 217 -7.28 -12.91 11.99
C ASP A 217 -8.53 -12.20 12.56
N GLU A 218 -9.69 -12.82 12.36
CA GLU A 218 -10.97 -12.34 12.90
C GLU A 218 -11.16 -12.75 14.37
N LYS A 219 -10.35 -13.68 14.89
CA LYS A 219 -10.54 -14.29 16.21
C LYS A 219 -9.21 -14.43 16.97
N ILE A 220 -8.64 -13.29 17.36
CA ILE A 220 -7.45 -13.24 18.22
C ILE A 220 -7.66 -14.09 19.49
N THR A 221 -6.86 -15.14 19.65
CA THR A 221 -6.88 -15.98 20.85
C THR A 221 -6.25 -15.25 22.05
N SER A 222 -6.57 -15.71 23.26
CA SER A 222 -6.01 -15.08 24.47
C SER A 222 -4.50 -15.30 24.56
N GLU A 223 -4.06 -16.44 24.05
CA GLU A 223 -2.68 -16.90 23.92
C GLU A 223 -1.90 -15.99 22.97
N GLU A 224 -2.35 -15.76 21.74
CA GLU A 224 -1.69 -14.88 20.79
C GLU A 224 -1.59 -13.43 21.27
N LYS A 225 -2.65 -12.93 21.93
CA LYS A 225 -2.67 -11.58 22.48
C LYS A 225 -1.67 -11.40 23.62
N LEU A 226 -1.52 -12.42 24.47
CA LEU A 226 -0.55 -12.42 25.55
C LEU A 226 0.88 -12.49 25.00
N VAL A 227 1.11 -13.41 24.06
CA VAL A 227 2.40 -13.62 23.43
C VAL A 227 2.86 -12.39 22.66
N SER A 228 1.98 -11.78 21.86
CA SER A 228 2.30 -10.56 21.14
C SER A 228 2.57 -9.38 22.08
N GLY A 229 1.79 -9.22 23.15
CA GLY A 229 2.02 -8.19 24.15
C GLY A 229 3.42 -8.29 24.79
N GLU A 230 3.88 -9.50 25.08
CA GLU A 230 5.23 -9.74 25.61
C GLU A 230 6.32 -9.53 24.55
N LEU A 231 6.14 -10.05 23.33
CA LEU A 231 7.13 -9.92 22.25
C LEU A 231 7.29 -8.47 21.76
N LEU A 232 6.23 -7.67 21.78
CA LEU A 232 6.25 -6.27 21.37
C LEU A 232 6.83 -5.32 22.43
N GLY A 233 6.99 -5.81 23.66
CA GLY A 233 7.57 -5.10 24.81
C GLY A 233 9.07 -5.34 25.02
N ILE A 234 9.67 -6.26 24.24
CA ILE A 234 11.12 -6.47 24.12
C ILE A 234 11.69 -5.48 23.11
#